data_AF-A0A380EBA2-F1
#
_entry.id   AF-A0A380EBA2-F1
#
_cell.length_a   1.000
_cell.length_b   1.000
_cell.length_c   1.000
_cell.angle_alpha   90.00
_cell.angle_beta   90.00
_cell.angle_gamma   90.00
#
_symmetry.space_group_name_H-M   'P 1'
#
loop_
_entity.id
_entity.type
_entity.pdbx_description
1 polymer ?
#
loop_
_entity_poly.entity_id
_entity_poly.type
_entity_poly.pdbx_seq_one_letter_code
_entity_poly.pdbx_strand_id
1 'polypeptide(L)' 'MNTIDTHTKEQQFSNLVRSYRKEYVGKGPNSIRVSFKDNWAIAHMTGVLSKVESFYLNDKRNESMLHYTRTEKIKQMYKK' A
#
# COMPACT_ATOMS: atom_id res chain seq x y z
N MET A 1 -1.84 25.01 -20.21
CA MET A 1 -2.85 24.17 -20.86
C MET A 1 -2.29 22.76 -20.99
N ASN A 2 -2.95 21.81 -20.34
CA ASN A 2 -2.97 20.35 -20.52
C ASN A 2 -1.73 19.58 -21.01
N THR A 3 -1.24 18.69 -20.14
CA THR A 3 -1.03 17.27 -20.47
C THR A 3 -1.65 16.39 -19.37
N ILE A 4 -2.95 16.58 -19.15
CA ILE A 4 -3.81 15.53 -18.58
C ILE A 4 -4.02 14.55 -19.73
N ASP A 5 -3.14 13.56 -19.83
CA ASP A 5 -3.43 12.20 -20.29
C ASP A 5 -2.11 11.48 -20.56
N THR A 6 -1.60 10.80 -19.55
CA THR A 6 -0.80 9.61 -19.81
C THR A 6 -1.31 8.51 -18.89
N HIS A 7 -2.04 7.56 -19.48
CA HIS A 7 -2.26 6.23 -18.92
C HIS A 7 -0.92 5.49 -18.86
N THR A 8 0.05 6.00 -18.10
CA THR A 8 1.32 5.33 -17.87
C THR A 8 1.02 4.00 -17.17
N LYS A 9 1.79 2.96 -17.50
CA LYS A 9 1.62 1.62 -16.89
C LYS A 9 1.71 1.71 -15.36
N GLU A 10 2.51 2.64 -14.87
CA GLU A 10 2.68 3.00 -13.47
C GLU A 10 1.38 3.51 -12.84
N GLN A 11 0.66 4.39 -13.53
CA GLN A 11 -0.62 4.93 -13.06
C GLN A 11 -1.70 3.84 -13.02
N GLN A 12 -1.78 3.01 -14.07
CA GLN A 12 -2.73 1.89 -14.14
C GLN A 12 -2.47 0.86 -13.03
N PHE A 13 -1.21 0.47 -12.83
CA PHE A 13 -0.83 -0.46 -11.76
C PHE A 13 -1.03 0.16 -10.37
N SER A 14 -0.75 1.45 -10.22
CA SER A 14 -1.03 2.18 -8.98
C SER A 14 -2.52 2.13 -8.63
N ASN A 15 -3.39 2.32 -9.62
CA ASN A 15 -4.84 2.26 -9.44
C ASN A 15 -5.30 0.84 -9.10
N LEU A 16 -4.74 -0.19 -9.76
CA LEU A 16 -4.99 -1.60 -9.43
C LEU A 16 -4.69 -1.90 -7.96
N VAL A 17 -3.49 -1.52 -7.49
CA VAL A 17 -3.08 -1.76 -6.09
C VAL A 17 -3.96 -0.97 -5.11
N ARG A 18 -4.36 0.26 -5.44
CA ARG A 18 -5.28 1.06 -4.62
C ARG A 18 -6.65 0.38 -4.49
N SER A 19 -7.23 -0.07 -5.59
CA SER A 19 -8.54 -0.74 -5.61
C SER A 19 -8.51 -2.03 -4.80
N TYR A 20 -7.50 -2.88 -5.04
CA TYR A 20 -7.32 -4.13 -4.30
C TYR A 20 -7.21 -3.88 -2.79
N ARG A 21 -6.36 -2.93 -2.35
CA ARG A 21 -6.23 -2.63 -0.92
C ARG A 21 -7.49 -2.03 -0.31
N LYS A 22 -8.24 -1.23 -1.07
CA LYS A 22 -9.53 -0.71 -0.61
C LYS A 22 -10.54 -1.82 -0.40
N GLU A 23 -10.59 -2.81 -1.30
CA GLU A 23 -11.49 -3.96 -1.22
C GLU A 23 -11.18 -4.86 -0.03
N TYR A 24 -9.92 -5.27 0.14
CA TYR A 24 -9.54 -6.27 1.15
C TYR A 24 -9.17 -5.68 2.52
N VAL A 25 -8.70 -4.43 2.58
CA VAL A 25 -8.22 -3.79 3.82
C VAL A 25 -9.17 -2.65 4.26
N GLY A 26 -10.12 -2.24 3.42
CA GLY A 26 -11.05 -1.15 3.69
C GLY A 26 -10.43 0.25 3.55
N LYS A 27 -9.12 0.36 3.31
CA LYS A 27 -8.40 1.63 3.08
C LYS A 27 -7.27 1.46 2.05
N GLY A 28 -7.18 2.42 1.13
CA GLY A 28 -6.07 2.51 0.19
C GLY A 28 -4.83 3.20 0.81
N PRO A 29 -3.64 3.03 0.22
CA PRO A 29 -2.44 3.77 0.62
C PRO A 29 -2.65 5.27 0.36
N ASN A 30 -2.02 6.13 1.17
CA ASN A 30 -2.13 7.58 1.03
C ASN A 30 -1.34 8.02 -0.23
N SER A 31 -0.10 7.56 -0.35
CA SER A 31 0.71 7.70 -1.55
C SER A 31 1.19 6.34 -2.03
N ILE A 32 1.21 6.18 -3.36
CA ILE A 32 1.79 5.02 -4.04
C ILE A 32 2.67 5.54 -5.18
N ARG A 33 3.86 4.99 -5.28
CA ARG A 33 4.80 5.19 -6.39
C ARG A 33 5.14 3.83 -6.95
N VAL A 34 4.83 3.63 -8.23
CA VAL A 34 5.15 2.39 -8.94
C VAL A 34 6.28 2.68 -9.91
N SER A 35 7.21 1.74 -10.01
CA SER A 35 8.23 1.70 -11.05
C SER A 35 8.32 0.28 -11.60
N PHE A 36 8.63 0.15 -12.88
CA PHE A 36 8.87 -1.13 -13.50
C PHE A 36 10.37 -1.32 -13.72
N LYS A 37 10.87 -2.52 -13.40
CA LYS A 37 12.22 -2.95 -13.71
C LYS A 37 12.17 -4.36 -14.29
N ASP A 38 12.52 -4.49 -15.56
CA ASP A 38 12.36 -5.73 -16.33
C ASP A 38 10.90 -6.24 -16.23
N ASN A 39 10.71 -7.48 -15.77
CA ASN A 39 9.39 -8.09 -15.57
C ASN A 39 8.81 -7.83 -14.17
N TRP A 40 9.42 -6.94 -13.37
CA TRP A 40 8.98 -6.63 -12.01
C TRP A 40 8.28 -5.29 -11.93
N ALA A 41 7.16 -5.26 -11.20
CA ALA A 41 6.52 -4.04 -10.73
C ALA A 41 6.91 -3.80 -9.26
N ILE A 42 7.53 -2.66 -8.97
CA ILE A 42 7.96 -2.27 -7.63
C ILE A 42 7.04 -1.13 -7.15
N ALA A 43 6.19 -1.43 -6.18
CA ALA A 43 5.22 -0.48 -5.61
C ALA A 43 5.64 0.00 -4.21
N HIS A 44 6.10 1.25 -4.11
CA HIS A 44 6.39 1.91 -2.86
C HIS A 44 5.12 2.57 -2.35
N MET A 45 4.59 2.09 -1.23
CA MET A 45 3.36 2.58 -0.64
C MET A 45 3.63 3.22 0.71
N THR A 46 3.06 4.39 0.93
CA THR A 46 2.99 5.03 2.25
C THR A 46 1.54 5.21 2.63
N GLY A 47 1.22 4.91 3.89
CA GLY A 47 -0.12 5.06 4.43
C GLY A 47 -0.03 5.52 5.86
N VAL A 48 -0.89 6.46 6.23
CA VAL A 48 -1.02 6.88 7.63
C VAL A 48 -1.48 5.68 8.44
N LEU A 49 -0.96 5.55 9.64
CA LEU A 49 -1.50 4.63 10.62
C LEU A 49 -2.96 5.01 10.89
N SER A 50 -3.85 4.03 10.91
CA SER A 50 -5.20 4.24 11.42
C SER A 50 -5.13 4.70 12.87
N LYS A 51 -6.17 5.40 13.37
CA LYS A 51 -6.23 5.83 14.78
C LYS A 51 -5.99 4.67 15.75
N VAL A 52 -6.46 3.47 15.40
CA VAL A 52 -6.25 2.24 16.16
C VAL A 52 -4.78 1.81 16.13
N GLU A 53 -4.15 1.80 14.94
CA GLU A 53 -2.71 1.49 14.82
C GLU A 53 -1.84 2.51 15.57
N SER A 54 -2.16 3.81 15.48
CA SER A 54 -1.47 4.85 16.24
C SER A 54 -1.66 4.70 17.75
N PHE A 55 -2.86 4.28 18.20
CA PHE A 55 -3.12 4.01 19.61
C PHE A 55 -2.26 2.85 20.12
N TYR A 56 -2.11 1.78 19.35
CA TYR A 56 -1.26 0.65 19.72
C TYR A 56 0.22 1.06 19.88
N LEU A 57 0.70 2.00 19.08
CA LEU A 57 2.08 2.51 19.17
C LEU A 57 2.38 3.35 20.42
N ASN A 58 1.38 3.71 21.22
CA ASN A 58 1.64 4.30 22.54
C ASN A 58 2.35 3.31 23.49
N ASP A 59 2.37 2.02 23.14
CA ASP A 59 3.10 0.98 23.84
C ASP A 59 4.07 0.25 22.89
N LYS A 60 5.37 0.35 23.19
CA LYS A 60 6.45 -0.23 22.38
C LYS A 60 6.32 -1.73 22.15
N ARG A 61 5.63 -2.46 23.03
CA ARG A 61 5.41 -3.92 22.87
C ARG A 61 4.59 -4.24 21.62
N ASN A 62 3.75 -3.32 21.18
CA ASN A 62 2.86 -3.51 20.03
C ASN A 62 3.52 -3.17 18.68
N GLU A 63 4.71 -2.57 18.67
CA GLU A 63 5.43 -2.22 17.43
C GLU A 63 5.66 -3.45 16.54
N SER A 64 6.06 -4.56 17.15
CA SER A 64 6.32 -5.84 16.46
C SER A 64 5.05 -6.41 15.81
N MET A 65 3.93 -6.40 16.55
CA MET A 65 2.61 -6.83 16.05
C MET A 65 2.15 -5.95 14.88
N LEU A 66 2.36 -4.64 14.99
CA LEU A 66 1.99 -3.69 13.94
C LEU A 66 2.82 -3.89 12.67
N HIS A 67 4.14 -4.09 12.83
CA HIS A 67 5.03 -4.40 11.73
C HIS A 67 4.57 -5.67 11.03
N TYR A 68 4.40 -6.77 11.78
CA TYR A 68 3.93 -8.06 11.25
C TYR A 68 2.60 -7.93 10.49
N THR A 69 1.65 -7.16 11.02
CA THR A 69 0.36 -6.95 10.37
C THR A 69 0.48 -6.16 9.06
N ARG A 70 1.40 -5.19 8.98
CA ARG A 70 1.59 -4.34 7.79
C ARG A 70 2.50 -4.96 6.73
N THR A 71 3.37 -5.89 7.09
CA THR A 71 4.28 -6.58 6.16
C THR A 71 3.82 -8.00 5.86
N GLU A 72 3.82 -8.87 6.85
CA GLU A 72 3.61 -10.31 6.66
C GLU A 72 2.16 -10.66 6.32
N LYS A 73 1.19 -10.05 7.01
CA LYS A 73 -0.24 -10.30 6.71
C LYS A 73 -0.60 -9.84 5.29
N ILE A 74 0.01 -8.76 4.81
CA ILE A 74 -0.20 -8.27 3.44
C ILE A 74 0.42 -9.21 2.42
N LYS A 75 1.63 -9.73 2.68
CA LYS A 75 2.24 -10.76 1.83
C LYS A 75 1.35 -12.00 1.72
N GLN A 76 0.72 -12.42 2.82
CA GLN A 76 -0.23 -13.53 2.80
C GLN A 76 -1.47 -13.24 1.95
N MET A 77 -1.98 -12.00 1.96
CA MET A 77 -3.09 -11.61 1.07
C MET A 77 -2.70 -11.75 -0.41
N TYR A 78 -1.49 -11.31 -0.78
CA TYR A 78 -1.00 -11.39 -2.16
C TYR A 78 -0.61 -12.80 -2.64
N LYS A 79 -0.61 -13.81 -1.76
CA LYS A 79 -0.35 -15.21 -2.13
C LYS A 79 -1.59 -15.94 -2.67
N LYS A 80 -2.78 -15.37 -2.50
CA LYS A 80 -4.03 -15.87 -3.08
C LYS A 80 -4.23 -15.28 -4.47
#